data_AF-A0A820EY84-F1
#
_entry.id   AF-A0A820EY84-F1
#
_cell.length_a   1.000
_cell.length_b   1.000
_cell.length_c   1.000
_cell.angle_alpha   90.00
_cell.angle_beta   90.00
_cell.angle_gamma   90.00
#
_symmetry.space_group_name_H-M   'P 1'
#
loop_
_entity.id
_entity.type
_entity.pdbx_description
1 polymer ?
#
loop_
_entity_poly.entity_id
_entity_poly.type
_entity_poly.pdbx_seq_one_letter_code
_entity_poly.pdbx_strand_id
1 'polypeptide(L)'
;VCIQSGTKIALFNRLRSQNVSTRFLHVDEKNQFHASAHEWGSFYIHLVDNDEPCMESNSFSVKEGFVQYGSTVKLVCSVTNQALPYLVIRKVDKNRVLLDSDEPVSQLHKCAFEFKNGPSSSSNLVYLCLATERIVGIAGKPCPNERFRVDINDSACWTIISTDKAEYTWFEARGPVSHPITPVPVARHIVVDGGGAAATIELTGENFAPGLSVWFGETESPCTDYRSTQTIVAEVPQFSSVMPNMPWVQRSISTPISLVRRDGIVYLTSLVFTYTPQPAPARKNSPSPSAILPPTSDNNFCE
;
A
#
# COMPACT_ATOMS: atom_id res chain seq x y z
N VAL A 1 0.91 -9.68 17.06
CA VAL A 1 1.72 -8.44 17.03
C VAL A 1 2.89 -8.61 16.05
N CYS A 2 2.67 -9.31 14.94
CA CYS A 2 3.70 -9.72 13.99
C CYS A 2 3.84 -8.69 12.87
N ILE A 3 4.95 -8.73 12.15
CA ILE A 3 5.20 -7.88 10.98
C ILE A 3 4.87 -8.68 9.72
N GLN A 4 4.00 -8.14 8.87
CA GLN A 4 3.59 -8.78 7.62
C GLN A 4 4.41 -8.24 6.44
N SER A 5 4.71 -9.11 5.48
CA SER A 5 5.33 -8.70 4.21
C SER A 5 4.50 -7.65 3.49
N GLY A 6 5.15 -6.63 2.93
CA GLY A 6 4.53 -5.49 2.26
C GLY A 6 4.05 -4.39 3.20
N THR A 7 4.16 -4.55 4.53
CA THR A 7 3.86 -3.47 5.49
C THR A 7 5.07 -2.54 5.67
N LYS A 8 4.83 -1.37 6.27
CA LYS A 8 5.86 -0.36 6.54
C LYS A 8 6.44 -0.54 7.94
N ILE A 9 7.75 -0.34 8.05
CA ILE A 9 8.51 -0.39 9.31
C ILE A 9 9.45 0.82 9.42
N ALA A 10 9.83 1.14 10.66
CA ALA A 10 10.99 1.95 10.98
C ALA A 10 12.04 1.08 11.70
N LEU A 11 13.30 1.47 11.53
CA LEU A 11 14.44 0.84 12.20
C LEU A 11 15.22 1.89 12.97
N PHE A 12 15.53 1.58 14.22
CA PHE A 12 16.36 2.45 15.05
C PHE A 12 17.37 1.68 15.88
N ASN A 13 18.52 2.29 16.11
CA ASN A 13 19.59 1.79 16.97
C ASN A 13 19.68 2.67 18.23
N ARG A 14 19.91 2.06 19.39
CA ARG A 14 20.23 2.76 20.65
C ARG A 14 21.53 2.21 21.21
N LEU A 15 22.64 2.89 20.93
CA LEU A 15 23.95 2.49 21.41
C LEU A 15 23.98 2.47 22.95
N ARG A 16 24.43 1.37 23.56
CA ARG A 16 24.46 1.18 25.02
C ARG A 16 23.14 1.50 25.74
N SER A 17 21.99 1.37 25.05
CA SER A 17 20.66 1.67 25.57
C SER A 17 20.47 3.12 26.09
N GLN A 18 21.23 4.09 25.56
CA GLN A 18 21.08 5.51 25.90
C GLN A 18 20.14 6.21 24.92
N ASN A 19 19.22 7.05 25.42
CA ASN A 19 18.22 7.75 24.59
C ASN A 19 18.87 8.81 23.67
N VAL A 20 19.91 9.50 24.13
CA VAL A 20 20.62 10.55 23.39
C VAL A 20 21.38 10.01 22.16
N SER A 21 21.68 8.71 22.17
CA SER A 21 22.35 8.03 21.06
C SER A 21 21.37 7.31 20.12
N THR A 22 20.07 7.62 20.18
CA THR A 22 19.13 7.02 19.24
C THR A 22 19.46 7.50 17.83
N ARG A 23 19.54 6.56 16.90
CA ARG A 23 19.72 6.81 15.47
C ARG A 23 18.71 6.00 14.68
N PHE A 24 18.05 6.62 13.73
CA PHE A 24 17.03 6.00 12.89
C PHE A 24 17.60 5.79 11.49
N LEU A 25 17.29 4.66 10.87
CA LEU A 25 17.59 4.46 9.45
C LEU A 25 16.77 5.46 8.62
N HIS A 26 17.42 6.19 7.73
CA HIS A 26 16.78 7.21 6.90
C HIS A 26 17.46 7.28 5.52
N VAL A 27 16.76 7.84 4.53
CA VAL A 27 17.30 8.11 3.19
C VAL A 27 17.25 9.61 2.98
N ASP A 28 18.40 10.22 2.69
CA ASP A 28 18.45 11.67 2.48
C ASP A 28 17.93 12.08 1.09
N GLU A 29 17.85 13.38 0.86
CA GLU A 29 17.47 13.99 -0.43
C GLU A 29 18.41 13.60 -1.58
N LYS A 30 19.63 13.14 -1.27
CA LYS A 30 20.60 12.62 -2.25
C LYS A 30 20.42 11.13 -2.52
N ASN A 31 19.33 10.54 -2.05
CA ASN A 31 19.00 9.12 -2.19
C ASN A 31 20.02 8.18 -1.52
N GLN A 32 20.67 8.62 -0.44
CA GLN A 32 21.65 7.83 0.30
C GLN A 32 21.12 7.39 1.66
N PHE A 33 21.31 6.11 1.96
CA PHE A 33 21.05 5.55 3.29
C PHE A 33 22.04 6.12 4.29
N HIS A 34 21.51 6.72 5.34
CA HIS A 34 22.25 7.21 6.48
C HIS A 34 21.47 6.89 7.75
N ALA A 35 22.08 7.18 8.88
CA ALA A 35 21.40 7.11 10.15
C ALA A 35 21.23 8.53 10.68
N SER A 36 20.01 8.92 11.01
CA SER A 36 19.67 10.27 11.45
C SER A 36 19.31 10.29 12.94
N ALA A 37 19.67 11.37 13.62
CA ALA A 37 19.24 11.64 15.00
C ALA A 37 17.88 12.36 15.09
N HIS A 38 17.40 12.90 13.97
CA HIS A 38 16.25 13.83 13.93
C HIS A 38 15.07 13.31 13.10
N GLU A 39 15.36 12.48 12.10
CA GLU A 39 14.37 11.98 11.14
C GLU A 39 14.45 10.46 11.08
N TRP A 40 13.36 9.82 10.68
CA TRP A 40 13.29 8.38 10.53
C TRP A 40 12.63 8.02 9.21
N GLY A 41 13.16 7.01 8.54
CA GLY A 41 12.60 6.48 7.30
C GLY A 41 11.50 5.45 7.59
N SER A 42 10.48 5.47 6.74
CA SER A 42 9.47 4.42 6.66
C SER A 42 9.80 3.52 5.47
N PHE A 43 10.04 2.24 5.73
CA PHE A 43 10.48 1.27 4.73
C PHE A 43 9.46 0.14 4.58
N TYR A 44 9.09 -0.21 3.35
CA TYR A 44 8.41 -1.46 3.08
C TYR A 44 9.36 -2.62 3.34
N ILE A 45 8.87 -3.64 4.05
CA ILE A 45 9.59 -4.90 4.25
C ILE A 45 8.94 -5.98 3.41
N HIS A 46 9.61 -6.42 2.34
CA HIS A 46 9.12 -7.48 1.46
C HIS A 46 9.84 -8.79 1.73
N LEU A 47 9.09 -9.88 1.89
CA LEU A 47 9.64 -11.23 1.87
C LEU A 47 10.00 -11.63 0.44
N VAL A 48 11.18 -12.24 0.28
CA VAL A 48 11.71 -12.67 -1.02
C VAL A 48 12.08 -14.15 -0.96
N ASP A 49 12.01 -14.84 -2.10
CA ASP A 49 12.45 -16.21 -2.24
C ASP A 49 13.94 -16.39 -1.88
N ASN A 50 14.24 -17.44 -1.11
CA ASN A 50 15.63 -17.77 -0.76
C ASN A 50 16.42 -18.23 -1.99
N ASP A 51 15.74 -18.82 -2.97
CA ASP A 51 16.33 -19.35 -4.20
C ASP A 51 16.34 -18.35 -5.36
N GLU A 52 15.77 -17.15 -5.18
CA GLU A 52 15.86 -16.13 -6.23
C GLU A 52 17.33 -15.77 -6.46
N PRO A 53 17.81 -15.82 -7.72
CA PRO A 53 19.19 -15.49 -8.03
C PRO A 53 19.43 -14.05 -7.62
N CYS A 54 20.39 -13.87 -6.71
CA CYS A 54 20.70 -12.61 -6.05
C CYS A 54 21.33 -11.55 -6.97
N MET A 55 20.96 -11.52 -8.25
CA MET A 55 21.23 -10.40 -9.14
C MET A 55 20.42 -9.20 -8.61
N GLU A 56 21.05 -8.04 -8.51
CA GLU A 56 20.36 -6.79 -8.19
C GLU A 56 19.49 -6.38 -9.38
N SER A 57 18.35 -7.04 -9.56
CA SER A 57 17.31 -6.61 -10.49
C SER A 57 16.41 -5.58 -9.80
N ASN A 58 15.98 -4.57 -10.55
CA ASN A 58 14.98 -3.60 -10.08
C ASN A 58 13.60 -4.24 -9.83
N SER A 59 13.39 -5.47 -10.28
CA SER A 59 12.18 -6.27 -10.09
C SER A 59 12.51 -7.54 -9.31
N PHE A 60 11.72 -7.84 -8.28
CA PHE A 60 11.83 -9.04 -7.45
C PHE A 60 10.44 -9.57 -7.13
N SER A 61 10.30 -10.88 -6.89
CA SER A 61 9.04 -11.48 -6.45
C SER A 61 8.81 -11.23 -4.95
N VAL A 62 7.59 -10.80 -4.60
CA VAL A 62 7.18 -10.53 -3.23
C VAL A 62 6.33 -11.70 -2.74
N LYS A 63 6.73 -12.31 -1.63
CA LYS A 63 5.92 -13.31 -0.93
C LYS A 63 4.97 -12.68 0.06
N GLU A 64 3.78 -13.24 0.17
CA GLU A 64 2.86 -12.96 1.26
C GLU A 64 3.23 -13.77 2.51
N GLY A 65 2.81 -13.27 3.68
CA GLY A 65 3.05 -13.94 4.97
C GLY A 65 3.69 -13.03 6.02
N PHE A 66 3.89 -13.59 7.21
CA PHE A 66 4.60 -12.91 8.30
C PHE A 66 6.10 -13.05 8.15
N VAL A 67 6.83 -11.99 8.44
CA VAL A 67 8.29 -12.00 8.44
C VAL A 67 8.77 -12.87 9.60
N GLN A 68 9.56 -13.90 9.30
CA GLN A 68 10.20 -14.79 10.28
C GLN A 68 11.71 -14.56 10.31
N TYR A 69 12.33 -14.80 11.45
CA TYR A 69 13.80 -14.82 11.51
C TYR A 69 14.37 -15.89 10.57
N GLY A 70 15.51 -15.57 9.95
CA GLY A 70 16.12 -16.38 8.89
C GLY A 70 15.55 -16.15 7.50
N SER A 71 14.48 -15.36 7.35
CA SER A 71 13.91 -15.02 6.03
C SER A 71 14.75 -13.98 5.29
N THR A 72 14.82 -14.11 3.97
CA THR A 72 15.34 -13.06 3.09
C THR A 72 14.30 -11.95 2.94
N VAL A 73 14.71 -10.71 3.17
CA VAL A 73 13.89 -9.51 3.07
C VAL A 73 14.53 -8.45 2.18
N LYS A 74 13.69 -7.66 1.52
CA LYS A 74 14.06 -6.45 0.80
C LYS A 74 13.43 -5.25 1.48
N LEU A 75 14.26 -4.28 1.88
CA LEU A 75 13.81 -3.03 2.49
C LEU A 75 13.79 -1.91 1.45
N VAL A 76 12.63 -1.28 1.26
CA VAL A 76 12.42 -0.23 0.24
C VAL A 76 11.85 1.02 0.89
N CYS A 77 12.50 2.17 0.71
CA CYS A 77 12.03 3.44 1.24
C CYS A 77 10.67 3.82 0.63
N SER A 78 9.67 4.08 1.47
CA SER A 78 8.30 4.41 1.03
C SER A 78 8.16 5.77 0.35
N VAL A 79 9.19 6.63 0.43
CA VAL A 79 9.21 7.97 -0.19
C VAL A 79 10.07 7.98 -1.45
N THR A 80 11.33 7.55 -1.35
CA THR A 80 12.31 7.66 -2.45
C THR A 80 12.40 6.41 -3.33
N ASN A 81 11.73 5.31 -2.95
CA ASN A 81 11.85 3.98 -3.57
C ASN A 81 13.29 3.41 -3.58
N GLN A 82 14.23 4.02 -2.86
CA GLN A 82 15.57 3.47 -2.67
C GLN A 82 15.51 2.19 -1.85
N ALA A 83 16.25 1.17 -2.27
CA ALA A 83 16.23 -0.14 -1.63
C ALA A 83 17.63 -0.54 -1.13
N LEU A 84 17.67 -1.19 0.03
CA LEU A 84 18.89 -1.87 0.47
C LEU A 84 19.11 -3.16 -0.35
N PRO A 85 20.32 -3.71 -0.40
CA PRO A 85 20.57 -5.06 -0.91
C PRO A 85 19.71 -6.12 -0.22
N TYR A 86 19.74 -7.37 -0.71
CA TYR A 86 19.03 -8.46 -0.02
C TYR A 86 19.63 -8.73 1.35
N LEU A 87 18.76 -8.74 2.36
CA LEU A 87 19.14 -8.91 3.76
C LEU A 87 18.47 -10.15 4.33
N VAL A 88 19.14 -10.87 5.22
CA VAL A 88 18.53 -11.91 6.05
C VAL A 88 18.30 -11.32 7.43
N ILE A 89 17.04 -11.29 7.87
CA ILE A 89 16.69 -10.77 9.19
C ILE A 89 17.01 -11.82 10.25
N ARG A 90 17.79 -11.47 11.27
CA ARG A 90 18.21 -12.37 12.35
C ARG A 90 17.81 -11.85 13.72
N LYS A 91 17.51 -12.77 14.63
CA LYS A 91 17.17 -12.44 16.02
C LYS A 91 18.43 -12.08 16.79
N VAL A 92 18.34 -11.06 17.65
CA VAL A 92 19.47 -10.64 18.49
C VAL A 92 19.10 -10.76 19.97
N ASP A 93 19.95 -11.44 20.73
CA ASP A 93 19.90 -11.47 22.19
C ASP A 93 21.28 -11.09 22.75
N LYS A 94 21.34 -10.11 23.65
CA LYS A 94 22.59 -9.62 24.29
C LYS A 94 23.76 -9.41 23.31
N ASN A 95 23.50 -8.74 22.18
CA ASN A 95 24.46 -8.48 21.09
C ASN A 95 25.01 -9.74 20.40
N ARG A 96 24.28 -10.85 20.51
CA ARG A 96 24.55 -12.08 19.77
C ARG A 96 23.42 -12.34 18.80
N VAL A 97 23.78 -12.63 17.57
CA VAL A 97 22.86 -13.09 16.55
C VAL A 97 22.57 -14.57 16.77
N LEU A 98 21.29 -14.94 16.75
CA LEU A 98 20.83 -16.33 16.76
C LEU A 98 20.54 -16.78 15.32
N LEU A 99 21.31 -17.73 14.81
CA LEU A 99 21.22 -18.18 13.41
C LEU A 99 20.12 -19.22 13.16
N ASP A 100 19.67 -19.89 14.22
CA ASP A 100 18.72 -21.00 14.24
C ASP A 100 17.29 -20.62 14.63
N SER A 101 17.02 -19.32 14.79
CA SER A 101 15.68 -18.82 15.13
C SER A 101 14.81 -18.71 13.88
N ASP A 102 13.62 -19.32 13.93
CA ASP A 102 12.56 -19.32 12.91
C ASP A 102 11.26 -18.62 13.39
N GLU A 103 11.32 -17.97 14.55
CA GLU A 103 10.17 -17.30 15.16
C GLU A 103 9.68 -16.10 14.33
N PRO A 104 8.39 -15.74 14.40
CA PRO A 104 7.88 -14.54 13.76
C PRO A 104 8.46 -13.27 14.39
N VAL A 105 8.83 -12.31 13.55
CA VAL A 105 9.31 -11.00 13.98
C VAL A 105 8.14 -10.20 14.53
N SER A 106 8.31 -9.69 15.75
CA SER A 106 7.30 -8.91 16.46
C SER A 106 7.77 -7.48 16.73
N GLN A 107 6.81 -6.63 17.09
CA GLN A 107 7.05 -5.22 17.38
C GLN A 107 8.11 -5.03 18.49
N LEU A 108 8.99 -4.05 18.30
CA LEU A 108 10.07 -3.67 19.23
C LEU A 108 11.11 -4.75 19.52
N HIS A 109 11.15 -5.84 18.75
CA HIS A 109 12.23 -6.81 18.84
C HIS A 109 13.57 -6.20 18.42
N LYS A 110 14.66 -6.73 19.00
CA LYS A 110 16.02 -6.50 18.51
C LYS A 110 16.35 -7.50 17.42
N CYS A 111 16.83 -7.00 16.29
CA CYS A 111 17.24 -7.78 15.15
C CYS A 111 18.55 -7.25 14.55
N ALA A 112 19.16 -8.08 13.71
CA ALA A 112 20.27 -7.70 12.85
C ALA A 112 19.90 -8.05 11.40
N PHE A 113 20.47 -7.32 10.45
CA PHE A 113 20.28 -7.59 9.03
C PHE A 113 21.60 -8.05 8.45
N GLU A 114 21.69 -9.33 8.10
CA GLU A 114 22.83 -9.94 7.45
C GLU A 114 22.76 -9.70 5.93
N PHE A 115 23.84 -9.29 5.28
CA PHE A 115 23.87 -9.19 3.83
C PHE A 115 23.92 -10.59 3.20
N LYS A 116 22.91 -10.95 2.39
CA LYS A 116 22.80 -12.29 1.76
C LYS A 116 24.00 -12.63 0.87
N ASN A 117 24.52 -11.63 0.17
CA ASN A 117 25.74 -11.73 -0.65
C ASN A 117 26.89 -10.95 -0.01
N GLY A 118 27.31 -11.33 1.20
CA GLY A 118 28.55 -10.80 1.77
C GLY A 118 29.74 -11.01 0.82
N PRO A 119 30.82 -10.20 0.92
CA PRO A 119 32.01 -10.39 0.11
C PRO A 119 32.50 -11.84 0.23
N SER A 120 32.50 -12.55 -0.90
CA SER A 120 32.83 -13.98 -1.04
C SER A 120 34.26 -14.33 -0.59
N SER A 121 35.06 -13.34 -0.24
CA SER A 121 36.43 -13.46 0.25
C SER A 121 36.55 -13.66 1.77
N SER A 122 35.47 -13.49 2.54
CA SER A 122 35.48 -13.69 4.00
C SER A 122 34.47 -14.74 4.44
N SER A 123 34.91 -15.72 5.24
CA SER A 123 34.03 -16.71 5.88
C SER A 123 33.09 -16.13 6.95
N ASN A 124 33.11 -14.81 7.16
CA ASN A 124 32.37 -14.15 8.21
C ASN A 124 31.12 -13.49 7.64
N LEU A 125 30.01 -13.65 8.34
CA LEU A 125 28.74 -13.00 8.02
C LEU A 125 28.86 -11.48 8.21
N VAL A 126 28.38 -10.70 7.26
CA VAL A 126 28.44 -9.23 7.28
C VAL A 126 27.06 -8.67 7.59
N TYR A 127 26.99 -7.74 8.53
CA TYR A 127 25.74 -7.16 9.00
C TYR A 127 25.63 -5.66 8.69
N LEU A 128 24.41 -5.19 8.48
CA LEU A 128 24.05 -3.79 8.34
C LEU A 128 24.30 -3.05 9.66
N CYS A 129 25.29 -2.17 9.67
CA CYS A 129 25.76 -1.49 10.86
C CYS A 129 25.73 0.02 10.71
N LEU A 130 25.54 0.67 11.84
CA LEU A 130 25.78 2.09 12.03
C LEU A 130 27.29 2.37 12.22
N ALA A 131 27.83 3.34 11.49
CA ALA A 131 29.13 3.93 11.79
C ALA A 131 28.99 5.45 11.83
N THR A 132 28.82 6.01 13.02
CA THR A 132 28.44 7.42 13.26
C THR A 132 27.10 7.75 12.61
N GLU A 133 27.08 8.42 11.47
CA GLU A 133 25.87 8.73 10.70
C GLU A 133 25.80 7.90 9.39
N ARG A 134 26.80 7.06 9.09
CA ARG A 134 26.86 6.25 7.87
C ARG A 134 26.33 4.84 8.09
N ILE A 135 25.74 4.28 7.04
CA ILE A 135 25.37 2.87 6.98
C ILE A 135 26.50 2.09 6.29
N VAL A 136 26.99 1.05 6.97
CA VAL A 136 28.14 0.24 6.52
C VAL A 136 27.89 -1.25 6.74
N GLY A 137 28.64 -2.11 6.06
CA GLY A 137 28.70 -3.54 6.36
C GLY A 137 29.87 -3.85 7.29
N ILE A 138 29.62 -4.47 8.45
CA ILE A 138 30.68 -4.93 9.37
C ILE A 138 30.53 -6.43 9.61
N ALA A 139 31.64 -7.16 9.54
CA ALA A 139 31.68 -8.58 9.81
C ALA A 139 31.40 -8.87 11.29
N GLY A 140 30.52 -9.84 11.57
CA GLY A 140 30.36 -10.41 12.89
C GLY A 140 31.52 -11.35 13.25
N LYS A 141 31.66 -11.66 14.54
CA LYS A 141 32.66 -12.58 15.06
C LYS A 141 31.99 -13.92 15.41
N PRO A 142 32.27 -15.01 14.67
CA PRO A 142 31.74 -16.33 15.01
C PRO A 142 32.17 -16.76 16.42
N CYS A 143 31.26 -17.37 17.17
CA CYS A 143 31.56 -17.91 18.50
C CYS A 143 32.19 -19.32 18.37
N PRO A 144 33.45 -19.55 18.80
CA PRO A 144 34.11 -20.85 18.63
C PRO A 144 33.37 -22.02 19.28
N ASN A 145 32.67 -21.76 20.38
CA ASN A 145 31.97 -22.77 21.18
C ASN A 145 30.46 -22.85 20.89
N GLU A 146 29.90 -21.93 20.10
CA GLU A 146 28.46 -21.81 19.87
C GLU A 146 28.20 -21.64 18.36
N ARG A 147 28.03 -22.75 17.62
CA ARG A 147 27.95 -22.76 16.14
C ARG A 147 26.81 -21.92 15.55
N PHE A 148 25.72 -21.74 16.29
CA PHE A 148 24.54 -20.97 15.86
C PHE A 148 24.54 -19.53 16.38
N ARG A 149 25.68 -19.05 16.88
CA ARG A 149 25.79 -17.71 17.45
C ARG A 149 26.96 -16.92 16.87
N VAL A 150 26.71 -15.65 16.63
CA VAL A 150 27.70 -14.69 16.12
C VAL A 150 27.64 -13.46 17.01
N ASP A 151 28.79 -13.10 17.60
CA ASP A 151 28.93 -11.85 18.34
C ASP A 151 28.94 -10.68 17.34
N ILE A 152 28.11 -9.66 17.58
CA ILE A 152 28.02 -8.46 16.75
C ILE A 152 28.23 -7.20 17.60
N ASN A 153 28.56 -6.08 16.93
CA ASN A 153 28.64 -4.78 17.58
C ASN A 153 27.23 -4.27 17.93
N ASP A 154 27.11 -3.47 19.00
CA ASP A 154 25.91 -2.68 19.31
C ASP A 154 25.37 -1.93 18.08
N SER A 155 26.25 -1.47 17.20
CA SER A 155 25.89 -0.74 15.99
C SER A 155 25.16 -1.57 14.93
N ALA A 156 25.19 -2.90 15.03
CA ALA A 156 24.46 -3.83 14.17
C ALA A 156 23.07 -4.18 14.72
N CYS A 157 22.76 -3.77 15.95
CA CYS A 157 21.53 -4.13 16.65
C CYS A 157 20.42 -3.11 16.35
N TRP A 158 19.48 -3.46 15.49
CA TRP A 158 18.34 -2.62 15.15
C TRP A 158 17.11 -3.02 15.97
N THR A 159 16.29 -2.05 16.33
CA THR A 159 14.95 -2.27 16.85
C THR A 159 13.96 -1.99 15.75
N ILE A 160 13.07 -2.95 15.51
CA ILE A 160 12.08 -2.89 14.44
C ILE A 160 10.69 -2.55 14.99
N ILE A 161 9.96 -1.68 14.29
CA ILE A 161 8.59 -1.34 14.63
C ILE A 161 7.81 -1.03 13.35
N SER A 162 6.56 -1.47 13.27
CA SER A 162 5.65 -1.11 12.19
C SER A 162 5.24 0.36 12.27
N THR A 163 5.07 0.97 11.12
CA THR A 163 4.68 2.38 10.99
C THR A 163 3.44 2.52 10.14
N ASP A 164 2.65 3.55 10.42
CA ASP A 164 1.50 3.91 9.62
C ASP A 164 1.50 5.42 9.30
N LYS A 165 0.70 5.82 8.32
CA LYS A 165 0.64 7.19 7.81
C LYS A 165 -0.82 7.63 7.68
N ALA A 166 -1.18 8.72 8.37
CA ALA A 166 -2.37 9.48 8.08
C ALA A 166 -1.98 10.69 7.20
N GLU A 167 -2.70 10.90 6.11
CA GLU A 167 -2.50 12.03 5.19
C GLU A 167 -3.83 12.77 5.02
N TYR A 168 -3.75 14.10 5.04
CA TYR A 168 -4.90 14.98 4.92
C TYR A 168 -4.60 16.09 3.92
N THR A 169 -5.51 16.29 2.97
CA THR A 169 -5.36 17.25 1.88
C THR A 169 -6.60 18.13 1.79
N TRP A 170 -6.41 19.44 1.67
CA TRP A 170 -7.50 20.41 1.53
C TRP A 170 -7.09 21.60 0.66
N PHE A 171 -8.09 22.33 0.16
CA PHE A 171 -7.89 23.56 -0.61
C PHE A 171 -9.04 24.55 -0.34
N GLU A 172 -8.71 25.82 -0.13
CA GLU A 172 -9.66 26.91 0.14
C GLU A 172 -10.10 27.59 -1.16
N ALA A 173 -11.06 27.00 -1.88
CA ALA A 173 -11.43 27.45 -3.22
C ALA A 173 -12.12 28.83 -3.26
N ARG A 174 -12.68 29.28 -2.14
CA ARG A 174 -13.39 30.58 -2.02
C ARG A 174 -12.62 31.59 -1.16
N GLY A 175 -11.32 31.36 -0.96
CA GLY A 175 -10.49 32.16 -0.06
C GLY A 175 -10.61 31.73 1.40
N PRO A 176 -10.01 32.50 2.32
CA PRO A 176 -9.89 32.12 3.73
C PRO A 176 -11.24 31.88 4.40
N VAL A 177 -11.33 30.77 5.15
CA VAL A 177 -12.53 30.43 5.93
C VAL A 177 -12.40 30.83 7.40
N SER A 178 -13.52 31.07 8.06
CA SER A 178 -13.56 31.45 9.49
C SER A 178 -13.55 30.26 10.45
N HIS A 179 -13.84 29.05 9.96
CA HIS A 179 -13.93 27.84 10.77
C HIS A 179 -12.74 26.90 10.48
N PRO A 180 -12.26 26.14 11.49
CA PRO A 180 -11.19 25.17 11.29
C PRO A 180 -11.47 24.21 10.13
N ILE A 181 -10.43 23.81 9.41
CA ILE A 181 -10.52 22.80 8.32
C ILE A 181 -10.86 21.41 8.87
N THR A 182 -10.51 21.14 10.13
CA THR A 182 -10.76 19.86 10.80
C THR A 182 -12.19 19.73 11.32
N PRO A 183 -12.70 18.50 11.46
CA PRO A 183 -12.07 17.23 11.08
C PRO A 183 -12.08 17.01 9.55
N VAL A 184 -10.94 16.57 9.01
CA VAL A 184 -10.81 16.34 7.55
C VAL A 184 -11.52 15.03 7.20
N PRO A 185 -12.50 15.04 6.27
CA PRO A 185 -13.17 13.83 5.83
C PRO A 185 -12.24 12.97 4.97
N VAL A 186 -12.22 11.66 5.22
CA VAL A 186 -11.40 10.69 4.48
C VAL A 186 -12.31 9.65 3.85
N ALA A 187 -12.47 9.70 2.53
CA ALA A 187 -13.21 8.68 1.79
C ALA A 187 -12.26 7.54 1.40
N ARG A 188 -12.61 6.30 1.78
CA ARG A 188 -11.78 5.10 1.57
C ARG A 188 -12.31 4.22 0.44
N HIS A 189 -13.64 4.07 0.34
CA HIS A 189 -14.25 3.22 -0.68
C HIS A 189 -15.46 3.90 -1.32
N ILE A 190 -15.73 3.50 -2.57
CA ILE A 190 -16.89 3.89 -3.35
C ILE A 190 -17.60 2.63 -3.82
N VAL A 191 -18.89 2.54 -3.55
CA VAL A 191 -19.78 1.50 -4.06
C VAL A 191 -20.79 2.18 -4.97
N VAL A 192 -21.01 1.65 -6.17
CA VAL A 192 -22.00 2.17 -7.10
C VAL A 192 -23.25 1.31 -6.99
N ASP A 193 -24.41 1.95 -6.80
CA ASP A 193 -25.70 1.30 -6.77
C ASP A 193 -26.63 1.84 -7.87
N GLY A 194 -27.41 0.95 -8.47
CA GLY A 194 -28.31 1.23 -9.57
C GLY A 194 -27.61 1.39 -10.93
N GLY A 195 -28.35 1.92 -11.91
CA GLY A 195 -27.86 2.13 -13.26
C GLY A 195 -28.71 3.13 -14.05
N GLY A 196 -28.10 3.79 -15.02
CA GLY A 196 -28.77 4.81 -15.83
C GLY A 196 -28.99 6.12 -15.07
N ALA A 197 -30.17 6.71 -15.22
CA ALA A 197 -30.48 8.05 -14.71
C ALA A 197 -30.68 8.14 -13.17
N ALA A 198 -30.74 7.00 -12.47
CA ALA A 198 -30.94 6.93 -11.02
C ALA A 198 -29.75 6.25 -10.31
N ALA A 199 -28.56 6.27 -10.93
CA ALA A 199 -27.37 5.71 -10.32
C ALA A 199 -26.94 6.56 -9.12
N THR A 200 -26.55 5.90 -8.03
CA THR A 200 -26.01 6.54 -6.83
C THR A 200 -24.66 5.93 -6.47
N ILE A 201 -23.88 6.67 -5.70
CA ILE A 201 -22.65 6.18 -5.10
C ILE A 201 -22.76 6.26 -3.59
N GLU A 202 -22.32 5.22 -2.92
CA GLU A 202 -22.11 5.19 -1.49
C GLU A 202 -20.62 5.33 -1.21
N LEU A 203 -20.24 6.42 -0.55
CA LEU A 203 -18.89 6.66 -0.06
C LEU A 203 -18.80 6.20 1.39
N THR A 204 -17.83 5.33 1.67
CA THR A 204 -17.50 4.92 3.04
C THR A 204 -16.14 5.43 3.46
N GLY A 205 -16.02 5.83 4.73
CA GLY A 205 -14.86 6.55 5.21
C GLY A 205 -14.94 6.99 6.67
N GLU A 206 -14.33 8.13 6.97
CA GLU A 206 -14.24 8.70 8.31
C GLU A 206 -14.48 10.21 8.28
N ASN A 207 -14.92 10.76 9.41
CA ASN A 207 -15.11 12.20 9.65
C ASN A 207 -16.05 12.90 8.67
N PHE A 208 -17.02 12.19 8.11
CA PHE A 208 -18.07 12.84 7.35
C PHE A 208 -18.97 13.69 8.25
N ALA A 209 -19.46 14.79 7.72
CA ALA A 209 -20.28 15.74 8.44
C ALA A 209 -21.45 16.24 7.56
N PRO A 210 -22.57 16.66 8.17
CA PRO A 210 -23.63 17.34 7.44
C PRO A 210 -23.09 18.61 6.76
N GLY A 211 -23.44 18.81 5.49
CA GLY A 211 -22.97 19.97 4.71
C GLY A 211 -21.68 19.74 3.92
N LEU A 212 -21.24 18.49 3.78
CA LEU A 212 -20.38 18.08 2.68
C LEU A 212 -21.25 17.77 1.44
N SER A 213 -20.83 18.27 0.28
CA SER A 213 -21.34 17.89 -1.03
C SER A 213 -20.32 17.00 -1.74
N VAL A 214 -20.78 15.99 -2.47
CA VAL A 214 -19.91 15.17 -3.33
C VAL A 214 -19.80 15.80 -4.71
N TRP A 215 -18.59 15.87 -5.24
CA TRP A 215 -18.28 16.44 -6.55
C TRP A 215 -17.62 15.41 -7.45
N PHE A 216 -18.03 15.40 -8.72
CA PHE A 216 -17.51 14.57 -9.81
C PHE A 216 -16.71 15.45 -10.76
N GLY A 217 -15.40 15.53 -10.56
CA GLY A 217 -14.58 16.55 -11.21
C GLY A 217 -15.05 17.95 -10.81
N GLU A 218 -15.54 18.71 -11.79
CA GLU A 218 -16.03 20.08 -11.61
C GLU A 218 -17.56 20.14 -11.41
N THR A 219 -18.25 19.00 -11.41
CA THR A 219 -19.71 18.94 -11.33
C THR A 219 -20.16 18.50 -9.94
N GLU A 220 -20.93 19.35 -9.25
CA GLU A 220 -21.58 18.98 -7.99
C GLU A 220 -22.61 17.88 -8.23
N SER A 221 -22.68 16.91 -7.31
CA SER A 221 -23.73 15.90 -7.30
C SER A 221 -25.12 16.54 -7.14
N PRO A 222 -26.15 16.12 -7.90
CA PRO A 222 -27.50 16.63 -7.76
C PRO A 222 -28.06 16.51 -6.34
N CYS A 223 -27.70 15.44 -5.63
CA CYS A 223 -28.10 15.21 -4.26
C CYS A 223 -26.98 14.52 -3.49
N THR A 224 -26.62 15.06 -2.31
CA THR A 224 -25.71 14.43 -1.37
C THR A 224 -26.41 14.24 -0.02
N ASP A 225 -26.63 12.98 0.35
CA ASP A 225 -27.26 12.57 1.59
C ASP A 225 -26.22 12.09 2.60
N TYR A 226 -26.07 12.86 3.68
CA TYR A 226 -25.29 12.43 4.85
C TYR A 226 -26.05 11.34 5.62
N ARG A 227 -25.43 10.17 5.80
CA ARG A 227 -26.01 9.06 6.58
C ARG A 227 -25.38 8.94 7.96
N SER A 228 -24.06 9.03 8.05
CA SER A 228 -23.30 8.92 9.29
C SER A 228 -21.91 9.53 9.13
N THR A 229 -21.13 9.58 10.22
CA THR A 229 -19.73 10.02 10.18
C THR A 229 -18.83 9.11 9.34
N GLN A 230 -19.36 7.97 8.86
CA GLN A 230 -18.66 6.99 8.04
C GLN A 230 -19.30 6.77 6.66
N THR A 231 -20.49 7.29 6.40
CA THR A 231 -21.23 7.05 5.16
C THR A 231 -21.90 8.30 4.60
N ILE A 232 -21.65 8.58 3.32
CA ILE A 232 -22.37 9.58 2.50
C ILE A 232 -22.87 8.88 1.24
N VAL A 233 -24.10 9.17 0.83
CA VAL A 233 -24.65 8.72 -0.46
C VAL A 233 -24.82 9.92 -1.38
N ALA A 234 -24.47 9.78 -2.64
CA ALA A 234 -24.60 10.86 -3.62
C ALA A 234 -25.17 10.35 -4.95
N GLU A 235 -26.04 11.15 -5.58
CA GLU A 235 -26.55 10.86 -6.91
C GLU A 235 -25.46 11.10 -7.97
N VAL A 236 -25.35 10.21 -8.95
CA VAL A 236 -24.39 10.36 -10.04
C VAL A 236 -24.91 11.41 -11.03
N PRO A 237 -24.18 12.51 -11.28
CA PRO A 237 -24.58 13.50 -12.28
C PRO A 237 -24.72 12.85 -13.66
N GLN A 238 -25.66 13.35 -14.45
CA GLN A 238 -25.77 12.95 -15.85
C GLN A 238 -24.47 13.25 -16.59
N PHE A 239 -24.06 12.34 -17.47
CA PHE A 239 -22.81 12.47 -18.21
C PHE A 239 -22.70 13.78 -19.00
N SER A 240 -23.81 14.27 -19.55
CA SER A 240 -23.88 15.55 -20.27
C SER A 240 -23.56 16.76 -19.40
N SER A 241 -23.79 16.69 -18.07
CA SER A 241 -23.43 17.77 -17.13
C SER A 241 -21.94 17.79 -16.82
N VAL A 242 -21.33 16.60 -16.79
CA VAL A 242 -19.90 16.41 -16.56
C VAL A 242 -19.08 16.73 -17.81
N MET A 243 -19.60 16.34 -18.98
CA MET A 243 -18.94 16.51 -20.28
C MET A 243 -19.91 17.14 -21.29
N PRO A 244 -20.12 18.47 -21.26
CA PRO A 244 -21.09 19.15 -22.13
C PRO A 244 -20.83 18.97 -23.63
N ASN A 245 -19.56 18.80 -24.01
CA ASN A 245 -19.15 18.64 -25.41
C ASN A 245 -19.33 17.21 -25.94
N MET A 246 -19.81 16.26 -25.12
CA MET A 246 -19.97 14.85 -25.47
C MET A 246 -21.38 14.38 -25.07
N PRO A 247 -22.31 14.21 -26.03
CA PRO A 247 -23.69 13.89 -25.71
C PRO A 247 -23.91 12.48 -25.12
N TRP A 248 -23.01 11.53 -25.36
CA TRP A 248 -23.05 10.20 -24.75
C TRP A 248 -21.66 9.62 -24.53
N VAL A 249 -21.57 8.63 -23.64
CA VAL A 249 -20.33 7.95 -23.28
C VAL A 249 -19.89 7.03 -24.42
N GLN A 250 -18.91 7.46 -25.21
CA GLN A 250 -18.34 6.65 -26.30
C GLN A 250 -17.20 5.73 -25.84
N ARG A 251 -16.51 6.14 -24.78
CA ARG A 251 -15.40 5.40 -24.14
C ARG A 251 -15.48 5.61 -22.63
N SER A 252 -14.87 4.73 -21.86
CA SER A 252 -14.79 4.89 -20.41
C SER A 252 -14.13 6.22 -20.05
N ILE A 253 -14.83 7.07 -19.29
CA ILE A 253 -14.34 8.38 -18.85
C ILE A 253 -14.38 8.42 -17.33
N SER A 254 -13.24 8.73 -16.74
CA SER A 254 -13.04 8.72 -15.30
C SER A 254 -12.97 10.15 -14.76
N THR A 255 -13.64 10.40 -13.63
CA THR A 255 -13.70 11.69 -12.95
C THR A 255 -13.26 11.54 -11.50
N PRO A 256 -12.42 12.45 -10.98
CA PRO A 256 -12.02 12.39 -9.58
C PRO A 256 -13.20 12.73 -8.68
N ILE A 257 -13.28 12.08 -7.52
CA ILE A 257 -14.27 12.39 -6.50
C ILE A 257 -13.66 13.33 -5.47
N SER A 258 -14.38 14.41 -5.14
CA SER A 258 -14.00 15.34 -4.08
C SER A 258 -15.16 15.56 -3.11
N LEU A 259 -14.82 15.89 -1.87
CA LEU A 259 -15.80 16.32 -0.86
C LEU A 259 -15.65 17.82 -0.66
N VAL A 260 -16.72 18.57 -0.81
CA VAL A 260 -16.69 20.03 -0.71
C VAL A 260 -17.57 20.49 0.44
N ARG A 261 -17.01 21.25 1.37
CA ARG A 261 -17.75 21.84 2.48
C ARG A 261 -18.49 23.09 2.02
N ARG A 262 -19.63 23.40 2.64
CA ARG A 262 -20.48 24.58 2.32
C ARG A 262 -19.73 25.91 2.23
N ASP A 263 -18.65 26.08 2.99
CA ASP A 263 -17.83 27.30 3.00
C ASP A 263 -16.73 27.31 1.91
N GLY A 264 -16.66 26.29 1.06
CA GLY A 264 -15.77 26.25 -0.10
C GLY A 264 -14.45 25.51 0.11
N ILE A 265 -14.28 24.80 1.23
CA ILE A 265 -13.12 23.89 1.37
C ILE A 265 -13.34 22.64 0.51
N VAL A 266 -12.34 22.33 -0.31
CA VAL A 266 -12.29 21.12 -1.13
C VAL A 266 -11.35 20.12 -0.46
N TYR A 267 -11.86 18.94 -0.13
CA TYR A 267 -11.08 17.79 0.31
C TYR A 267 -10.92 16.82 -0.86
N LEU A 268 -9.68 16.68 -1.33
CA LEU A 268 -9.35 15.76 -2.41
C LEU A 268 -9.36 14.33 -1.88
N THR A 269 -9.97 13.42 -2.64
CA THR A 269 -9.92 11.98 -2.35
C THR A 269 -9.04 11.28 -3.38
N SER A 270 -8.59 10.07 -3.09
CA SER A 270 -7.93 9.19 -4.07
C SER A 270 -8.93 8.42 -4.93
N LEU A 271 -10.24 8.67 -4.77
CA LEU A 271 -11.31 7.93 -5.43
C LEU A 271 -11.66 8.54 -6.78
N VAL A 272 -12.05 7.67 -7.71
CA VAL A 272 -12.39 8.03 -9.08
C VAL A 272 -13.65 7.29 -9.47
N PHE A 273 -14.60 7.99 -10.09
CA PHE A 273 -15.80 7.41 -10.67
C PHE A 273 -15.66 7.31 -12.19
N THR A 274 -16.06 6.18 -12.77
CA THR A 274 -15.93 5.93 -14.22
C THR A 274 -17.27 5.76 -14.89
N TYR A 275 -17.58 6.65 -15.83
CA TYR A 275 -18.69 6.52 -16.76
C TYR A 275 -18.30 5.52 -17.86
N THR A 276 -19.03 4.41 -17.98
CA THR A 276 -18.82 3.41 -19.03
C THR A 276 -19.88 3.51 -20.12
N PRO A 277 -19.54 3.27 -21.40
CA PRO A 277 -20.54 3.15 -22.46
C PRO A 277 -21.57 2.08 -22.09
N GLN A 278 -22.86 2.34 -22.34
CA GLN A 278 -23.83 1.25 -22.29
C GLN A 278 -23.47 0.24 -23.39
N PRO A 279 -23.41 -1.07 -23.07
CA PRO A 279 -23.34 -2.09 -24.10
C PRO A 279 -24.52 -1.89 -25.04
N ALA A 280 -24.28 -1.91 -26.35
CA ALA A 280 -25.37 -1.82 -27.32
C ALA A 280 -26.43 -2.87 -26.96
N PRO A 281 -27.73 -2.52 -26.91
CA PRO A 281 -28.76 -3.50 -26.65
C PRO A 281 -28.61 -4.61 -27.69
N ALA A 282 -28.47 -5.86 -27.23
CA ALA A 282 -28.45 -7.02 -28.10
C ALA A 282 -29.67 -6.92 -29.02
N ARG A 283 -29.46 -6.81 -30.34
CA ARG A 283 -30.55 -6.74 -31.32
C ARG A 283 -31.45 -7.96 -31.10
N LYS A 284 -32.61 -7.77 -30.46
CA LYS A 284 -33.73 -8.71 -30.53
C LYS A 284 -34.30 -8.60 -31.94
N ASN A 285 -33.61 -9.16 -32.92
CA ASN A 285 -34.09 -9.40 -34.28
C ASN A 285 -33.23 -10.50 -34.91
N SER A 286 -33.35 -11.71 -34.34
CA SER A 286 -33.20 -12.92 -35.13
C SER A 286 -34.61 -13.38 -35.50
N PRO A 287 -34.98 -13.51 -36.78
CA PRO A 287 -36.22 -14.20 -37.12
C PRO A 287 -36.11 -15.62 -36.55
N SER A 288 -37.12 -16.03 -35.78
CA SER A 288 -37.24 -17.41 -35.31
C SER A 288 -37.06 -18.38 -36.48
N PRO A 289 -36.19 -19.40 -36.39
CA PRO A 289 -36.16 -20.43 -37.40
C PRO A 289 -37.52 -21.12 -37.39
N SER A 290 -38.20 -21.12 -38.53
CA SER A 290 -39.39 -21.90 -38.80
C SER A 290 -39.23 -23.31 -38.23
N ALA A 291 -40.21 -23.75 -37.45
CA ALA A 291 -40.28 -25.12 -36.95
C ALA A 291 -40.20 -26.10 -38.12
N ILE A 292 -39.04 -26.75 -38.27
CA ILE A 292 -38.90 -27.94 -39.10
C ILE A 292 -39.46 -29.08 -38.27
N LEU A 293 -40.69 -29.49 -38.60
CA LEU A 293 -41.31 -30.71 -38.09
C LEU A 293 -40.44 -31.93 -38.45
N PRO A 294 -40.23 -32.88 -37.53
CA PRO A 294 -39.53 -34.13 -37.86
C PRO A 294 -40.40 -35.02 -38.76
N PRO A 295 -39.78 -35.82 -39.66
CA PRO A 295 -40.52 -36.72 -40.52
C PRO A 295 -41.10 -37.89 -39.70
N THR A 296 -42.41 -38.10 -39.82
CA THR A 296 -43.11 -39.27 -39.31
C THR A 296 -42.70 -40.50 -40.11
N SER A 297 -42.05 -41.45 -39.46
CA SER A 297 -41.84 -42.81 -39.96
C SER A 297 -43.02 -43.69 -39.57
N ASP A 298 -43.99 -43.85 -40.45
CA ASP A 298 -44.95 -44.95 -40.38
C ASP A 298 -44.71 -45.87 -41.58
N ASN A 299 -44.03 -46.98 -41.30
CA ASN A 299 -44.24 -48.21 -42.05
C ASN A 299 -45.53 -48.84 -41.51
N ASN A 300 -46.58 -48.90 -42.33
CA ASN A 300 -47.38 -50.11 -42.38
C ASN A 300 -48.07 -50.28 -43.73
N PHE A 301 -47.88 -51.49 -44.24
CA PHE A 301 -48.48 -52.12 -45.40
C PHE A 301 -49.96 -52.47 -45.16
N CYS A 302 -50.64 -52.81 -46.26
CA CYS A 302 -52.02 -53.31 -46.46
C CYS A 302 -53.05 -52.18 -46.64
N GLU A 303 -53.80 -52.09 -47.74
CA GLU A 303 -54.16 -53.01 -48.83
C GLU A 303 -54.43 -52.20 -50.12
#